data_AF-A0A3R9G6W2-F1
#
_entry.id   AF-A0A3R9G6W2-F1
#
_cell.length_a   1.000
_cell.length_b   1.000
_cell.length_c   1.000
_cell.angle_alpha   90.00
_cell.angle_beta   90.00
_cell.angle_gamma   90.00
#
_symmetry.space_group_name_H-M   'P 1'
#
loop_
_entity.id
_entity.type
_entity.pdbx_description
1 polymer ?
#
loop_
_entity_poly.entity_id
_entity_poly.type
_entity_poly.pdbx_seq_one_letter_code
_entity_poly.pdbx_strand_id
1 'polypeptide(L)'
;MSIEKILKDTFKGETTEVGWYFAMSKLAEREGYPEVAVYLRQIAMDEAWHAAETAEILGLIKDTTIENIKMMLEGETMAEGEKGDAAKIARDEGNAQAALFFEKASFDEARHKEGLKGLLKRLEKEC
;
A
#
# COMPACT_ATOMS: atom_id res chain seq x y z
N MET A 1 27.61 -8.06 -5.39
CA MET A 1 26.19 -7.76 -5.13
C MET A 1 25.64 -8.94 -4.34
N SER A 2 25.02 -8.73 -3.17
CA SER A 2 24.46 -9.83 -2.36
C SER A 2 23.06 -10.18 -2.84
N ILE A 3 22.63 -11.43 -2.62
CA ILE A 3 21.26 -11.87 -2.92
C ILE A 3 20.24 -11.05 -2.13
N GLU A 4 20.54 -10.71 -0.88
CA GLU A 4 19.68 -9.86 -0.04
C GLU A 4 19.47 -8.48 -0.67
N LYS A 5 20.51 -7.87 -1.26
CA LYS A 5 20.37 -6.59 -1.97
C LYS A 5 19.51 -6.74 -3.22
N ILE A 6 19.72 -7.81 -3.99
CA ILE A 6 18.92 -8.10 -5.19
C ILE A 6 17.44 -8.21 -4.80
N LEU A 7 17.11 -8.99 -3.78
CA LEU A 7 15.74 -9.16 -3.31
C LEU A 7 15.11 -7.86 -2.81
N LYS A 8 15.85 -7.02 -2.06
CA LYS A 8 15.36 -5.71 -1.62
C LYS A 8 15.08 -4.76 -2.79
N ASP A 9 15.97 -4.77 -3.79
CA ASP A 9 15.79 -3.98 -5.00
C ASP A 9 14.60 -4.50 -5.83
N THR A 10 14.43 -5.82 -5.92
CA THR A 10 13.28 -6.48 -6.56
C THR A 10 11.98 -6.08 -5.87
N PHE A 11 11.86 -6.27 -4.55
CA PHE A 11 10.65 -5.89 -3.79
C PHE A 11 10.25 -4.43 -4.03
N LYS A 12 11.23 -3.53 -4.06
CA LYS A 12 11.00 -2.11 -4.38
C LYS A 12 10.55 -1.90 -5.83
N GLY A 13 11.15 -2.62 -6.78
CA GLY A 13 10.77 -2.60 -8.20
C GLY A 13 9.31 -3.03 -8.38
N GLU A 14 8.99 -4.25 -7.93
CA GLU A 14 7.65 -4.85 -8.05
C GLU A 14 6.57 -3.94 -7.44
N THR A 15 6.78 -3.45 -6.21
CA THR A 15 5.82 -2.53 -5.55
C THR A 15 5.67 -1.18 -6.27
N THR A 16 6.71 -0.70 -6.96
CA THR A 16 6.64 0.51 -7.79
C THR A 16 5.82 0.24 -9.06
N GLU A 17 6.04 -0.91 -9.70
CA GLU A 17 5.37 -1.29 -10.94
C GLU A 17 3.87 -1.50 -10.75
N VAL A 18 3.44 -2.07 -9.61
CA VAL A 18 2.00 -2.13 -9.23
C VAL A 18 1.34 -0.74 -9.36
N GLY A 19 1.96 0.30 -8.79
CA GLY A 19 1.44 1.66 -8.83
C GLY A 19 1.40 2.24 -10.26
N TRP A 20 2.45 1.98 -11.04
CA TRP A 20 2.52 2.41 -12.44
C TRP A 20 1.46 1.74 -13.31
N TYR A 21 1.30 0.42 -13.22
CA TYR A 21 0.32 -0.31 -14.01
C TYR A 21 -1.12 0.08 -13.67
N PHE A 22 -1.45 0.32 -12.40
CA PHE A 22 -2.77 0.87 -12.05
C PHE A 22 -2.98 2.29 -12.58
N ALA A 23 -1.95 3.16 -12.55
CA ALA A 23 -2.04 4.50 -13.11
C ALA A 23 -2.26 4.47 -14.63
N MET A 24 -1.50 3.63 -15.34
CA MET A 24 -1.65 3.41 -16.79
C MET A 24 -3.00 2.80 -17.13
N SER A 25 -3.49 1.83 -16.35
CA SER A 25 -4.83 1.24 -16.52
C SER A 25 -5.92 2.31 -16.45
N LYS A 26 -5.88 3.20 -15.44
CA LYS A 26 -6.84 4.30 -15.30
C LYS A 26 -6.77 5.30 -16.45
N LEU A 27 -5.59 5.52 -17.03
CA LEU A 27 -5.43 6.35 -18.23
C LEU A 27 -6.09 5.68 -19.43
N ALA A 28 -5.81 4.39 -19.66
CA ALA A 28 -6.40 3.62 -20.76
C ALA A 28 -7.93 3.62 -20.71
N GLU A 29 -8.55 3.53 -19.52
CA GLU A 29 -10.01 3.66 -19.41
C GLU A 29 -10.53 5.03 -19.83
N ARG A 30 -9.84 6.12 -19.44
CA ARG A 30 -10.22 7.49 -19.81
C ARG A 30 -10.09 7.76 -21.30
N GLU A 31 -9.15 7.08 -21.95
CA GLU A 31 -8.91 7.17 -23.40
C GLU A 31 -9.82 6.22 -24.21
N GLY A 32 -10.59 5.36 -23.55
CA GLY A 32 -11.52 4.45 -24.23
C GLY A 32 -10.92 3.12 -24.68
N TYR A 33 -9.82 2.67 -24.06
CA TYR A 33 -9.17 1.37 -24.31
C TYR A 33 -9.44 0.37 -23.16
N PRO A 34 -10.66 -0.18 -23.03
CA PRO A 34 -11.03 -1.03 -21.90
C PRO A 34 -10.24 -2.34 -21.84
N GLU A 35 -9.90 -2.94 -22.98
CA GLU A 35 -9.11 -4.16 -23.04
C GLU A 35 -7.68 -3.95 -22.51
N VAL A 36 -7.06 -2.83 -22.87
CA VAL A 36 -5.74 -2.43 -22.38
C VAL A 36 -5.80 -2.18 -20.88
N ALA A 37 -6.82 -1.47 -20.40
CA ALA A 37 -7.00 -1.22 -18.97
C ALA A 37 -7.14 -2.50 -18.15
N VAL A 38 -7.91 -3.48 -18.64
CA VAL A 38 -8.07 -4.79 -17.99
C VAL A 38 -6.74 -5.54 -17.96
N TYR A 39 -6.02 -5.58 -19.07
CA TYR A 39 -4.74 -6.27 -19.14
C TYR A 39 -3.69 -5.64 -18.21
N LEU A 40 -3.60 -4.31 -18.16
CA LEU A 40 -2.70 -3.61 -17.24
C LEU A 40 -3.05 -3.86 -15.77
N ARG A 41 -4.33 -4.02 -15.41
CA ARG A 41 -4.71 -4.45 -14.06
C ARG A 41 -4.24 -5.87 -13.75
N GLN A 42 -4.30 -6.77 -14.73
CA GLN A 42 -3.79 -8.13 -14.54
C GLN A 42 -2.30 -8.11 -14.24
N ILE A 43 -1.52 -7.36 -15.04
CA ILE A 43 -0.07 -7.22 -14.79
C ILE A 43 0.19 -6.63 -13.39
N ALA A 44 -0.56 -5.60 -12.98
CA ALA A 44 -0.43 -5.03 -11.64
C ALA A 44 -0.67 -6.08 -10.52
N MET A 45 -1.54 -7.06 -10.75
CA MET A 45 -1.76 -8.16 -9.80
C MET A 45 -0.62 -9.19 -9.84
N ASP A 46 -0.05 -9.45 -11.01
CA ASP A 46 1.10 -10.35 -11.15
C ASP A 46 2.32 -9.78 -10.41
N GLU A 47 2.63 -8.49 -10.59
CA GLU A 47 3.74 -7.83 -9.84
C GLU A 47 3.47 -7.74 -8.34
N ALA A 48 2.19 -7.61 -7.93
CA ALA A 48 1.82 -7.66 -6.51
C ALA A 48 2.13 -9.04 -5.90
N TRP A 49 1.95 -10.12 -6.66
CA TRP A 49 2.34 -11.47 -6.23
C TRP A 49 3.85 -11.66 -6.21
N HIS A 50 4.59 -11.16 -7.20
CA HIS A 50 6.05 -11.16 -7.17
C HIS A 50 6.61 -10.40 -5.95
N ALA A 51 6.02 -9.25 -5.62
CA ALA A 51 6.35 -8.50 -4.40
C ALA A 51 6.05 -9.30 -3.14
N ALA A 52 4.91 -10.00 -3.07
CA ALA A 52 4.54 -10.83 -1.93
C ALA A 52 5.53 -11.99 -1.72
N GLU A 53 5.87 -12.74 -2.77
CA GLU A 53 6.86 -13.81 -2.70
C GLU A 53 8.23 -13.29 -2.25
N THR A 54 8.65 -12.12 -2.77
CA THR A 54 9.91 -11.50 -2.37
C THR A 54 9.89 -11.06 -0.89
N ALA A 55 8.76 -10.55 -0.40
CA ALA A 55 8.60 -10.16 1.01
C ALA A 55 8.70 -11.35 1.97
N GLU A 56 8.17 -12.51 1.58
CA GLU A 56 8.30 -13.76 2.33
C GLU A 56 9.76 -14.22 2.39
N ILE A 57 10.47 -14.25 1.26
CA ILE A 57 11.89 -14.65 1.20
C ILE A 57 12.76 -13.71 2.06
N LEU A 58 12.44 -12.42 2.08
CA LEU A 58 13.15 -11.41 2.88
C LEU A 58 12.76 -11.41 4.37
N GLY A 59 11.72 -12.15 4.77
CA GLY A 59 11.21 -12.14 6.14
C GLY A 59 10.62 -10.78 6.56
N LEU A 60 9.96 -10.08 5.64
CA LEU A 60 9.33 -8.77 5.92
C LEU A 60 8.00 -8.89 6.67
N ILE A 61 7.45 -10.11 6.78
CA ILE A 61 6.26 -10.43 7.57
C ILE A 61 6.64 -11.18 8.85
N LYS A 62 5.73 -11.15 9.83
CA LYS A 62 5.83 -11.93 11.08
C LYS A 62 5.35 -13.36 10.87
N ASP A 63 5.71 -14.24 11.81
CA ASP A 63 5.37 -15.67 11.75
C ASP A 63 3.88 -15.96 11.97
N THR A 64 3.14 -15.04 12.60
CA THR A 64 1.71 -15.22 12.90
C THR A 64 0.84 -14.11 12.33
N THR A 65 -0.41 -14.45 11.99
CA THR A 65 -1.41 -13.47 11.54
C THR A 65 -1.65 -12.37 12.58
N ILE A 66 -1.68 -12.72 13.87
CA ILE A 66 -1.91 -11.75 14.96
C ILE A 66 -0.76 -10.73 15.02
N GLU A 67 0.49 -11.17 14.93
CA GLU A 67 1.64 -10.26 14.95
C GLU A 67 1.70 -9.38 13.70
N ASN A 68 1.34 -9.91 12.53
CA ASN A 68 1.23 -9.11 11.31
C ASN A 68 0.13 -8.04 11.42
N ILE A 69 -1.03 -8.37 12.00
CA ILE A 69 -2.10 -7.39 12.25
C ILE A 69 -1.65 -6.32 13.24
N LYS A 70 -0.91 -6.67 14.29
CA LYS A 70 -0.33 -5.69 15.24
C LYS A 70 0.66 -4.76 14.54
N MET A 71 1.57 -5.33 13.75
CA MET A 71 2.54 -4.58 12.96
C MET A 71 1.85 -3.58 12.01
N MET A 72 0.83 -4.04 11.28
CA MET A 72 0.09 -3.15 10.37
C MET A 72 -0.76 -2.13 11.12
N LEU A 73 -1.32 -2.46 12.28
CA LEU A 73 -2.09 -1.50 13.08
C LEU A 73 -1.22 -0.33 13.56
N GLU A 74 0.01 -0.62 13.99
CA GLU A 74 0.99 0.41 14.34
C GLU A 74 1.34 1.25 13.10
N GLY A 75 1.59 0.61 11.97
CA GLY A 75 1.87 1.27 10.69
C GLY A 75 0.76 2.23 10.25
N GLU A 76 -0.49 1.78 10.23
CA GLU A 76 -1.65 2.60 9.85
C GLU A 76 -1.87 3.78 10.83
N THR A 77 -1.58 3.58 12.12
CA THR A 77 -1.67 4.66 13.12
C THR A 77 -0.63 5.75 12.88
N MET A 78 0.60 5.37 12.51
CA MET A 78 1.63 6.34 12.14
C MET A 78 1.29 7.04 10.83
N ALA A 79 0.90 6.27 9.81
CA ALA A 79 0.59 6.78 8.48
C ALA A 79 -0.59 7.76 8.46
N GLU A 80 -1.62 7.55 9.29
CA GLU A 80 -2.72 8.51 9.49
C GLU A 80 -2.19 9.90 9.88
N GLY A 81 -1.27 9.95 10.86
CA GLY A 81 -0.64 11.19 11.32
C GLY A 81 0.27 11.81 10.28
N GLU A 82 1.18 11.03 9.70
CA GLU A 82 2.12 11.48 8.66
C GLU A 82 1.38 12.09 7.45
N LYS A 83 0.28 11.47 7.02
CA LYS A 83 -0.56 11.99 5.93
C LYS A 83 -1.32 13.25 6.33
N GLY A 84 -1.76 13.36 7.59
CA GLY A 84 -2.33 14.60 8.11
C GLY A 84 -1.36 15.78 8.05
N ASP A 85 -0.11 15.53 8.47
CA ASP A 85 0.98 16.52 8.41
C ASP A 85 1.35 16.87 6.96
N ALA A 86 1.45 15.87 6.09
CA ALA A 86 1.70 16.07 4.65
C ALA A 86 0.59 16.91 3.98
N ALA A 87 -0.67 16.70 4.36
CA ALA A 87 -1.78 17.52 3.88
C ALA A 87 -1.64 18.99 4.30
N LYS A 88 -1.14 19.25 5.52
CA LYS A 88 -0.87 20.60 6.00
C LYS A 88 0.26 21.26 5.22
N ILE A 89 1.40 20.57 5.07
CA ILE A 89 2.54 21.06 4.28
C ILE A 89 2.11 21.39 2.85
N ALA A 90 1.36 20.49 2.21
CA ALA A 90 0.88 20.71 0.85
C ALA A 90 -0.04 21.94 0.72
N ARG A 91 -0.84 22.26 1.74
CA ARG A 91 -1.64 23.50 1.77
C ARG A 91 -0.76 24.73 1.91
N ASP A 92 0.24 24.67 2.79
CA ASP A 92 1.17 25.78 3.04
C ASP A 92 2.02 26.09 1.78
N GLU A 93 2.34 25.07 0.97
CA GLU A 93 3.00 25.20 -0.33
C GLU A 93 2.07 25.58 -1.50
N GLY A 94 0.76 25.70 -1.26
CA GLY A 94 -0.23 26.02 -2.29
C GLY A 94 -0.55 24.87 -3.26
N ASN A 95 -0.15 23.64 -2.95
CA ASN A 95 -0.45 22.45 -3.75
C ASN A 95 -1.78 21.80 -3.32
N ALA A 96 -2.89 22.38 -3.79
CA ALA A 96 -4.24 21.93 -3.43
C ALA A 96 -4.53 20.46 -3.79
N GLN A 97 -3.96 19.96 -4.89
CA GLN A 97 -4.18 18.57 -5.31
C GLN A 97 -3.49 17.58 -4.36
N ALA A 98 -2.24 17.87 -3.96
CA ALA A 98 -1.53 17.05 -2.99
C ALA A 98 -2.20 17.12 -1.61
N ALA A 99 -2.65 18.31 -1.19
CA ALA A 99 -3.38 18.48 0.07
C ALA A 99 -4.63 17.60 0.14
N LEU A 100 -5.46 17.61 -0.92
CA LEU A 100 -6.67 16.80 -0.99
C LEU A 100 -6.35 15.30 -1.00
N PHE A 101 -5.30 14.90 -1.72
CA PHE A 101 -4.86 13.51 -1.74
C PHE A 101 -4.45 13.04 -0.34
N PHE A 102 -3.58 13.77 0.34
CA PHE A 102 -3.09 13.38 1.66
C PHE A 102 -4.17 13.41 2.73
N GLU A 103 -5.11 14.36 2.68
CA GLU A 103 -6.26 14.40 3.58
C GLU A 103 -7.16 13.17 3.39
N LYS A 104 -7.52 12.83 2.15
CA LYS A 104 -8.27 11.61 1.86
C LYS A 104 -7.50 10.37 2.35
N ALA A 105 -6.20 10.31 2.06
CA ALA A 105 -5.37 9.18 2.44
C ALA A 105 -5.30 9.02 3.97
N SER A 106 -5.25 10.11 4.74
CA SER A 106 -5.29 10.06 6.21
C SER A 106 -6.61 9.46 6.73
N PHE A 107 -7.76 9.81 6.12
CA PHE A 107 -9.04 9.18 6.44
C PHE A 107 -9.10 7.70 6.05
N ASP A 108 -8.49 7.32 4.93
CA ASP A 108 -8.39 5.91 4.54
C ASP A 108 -7.56 5.13 5.58
N GLU A 109 -6.43 5.65 6.07
CA GLU A 109 -5.62 4.97 7.11
C GLU A 109 -6.35 4.90 8.45
N ALA A 110 -7.08 5.95 8.84
CA ALA A 110 -7.93 5.90 10.02
C ALA A 110 -8.98 4.77 9.93
N ARG A 111 -9.56 4.55 8.74
CA ARG A 111 -10.47 3.42 8.49
C ARG A 111 -9.75 2.08 8.55
N HIS A 112 -8.57 1.96 7.95
CA HIS A 112 -7.78 0.71 7.97
C HIS A 112 -7.39 0.35 9.41
N LYS A 113 -6.88 1.31 10.18
CA LYS A 113 -6.58 1.20 11.61
C LYS A 113 -7.78 0.64 12.39
N GLU A 114 -8.98 1.22 12.25
CA GLU A 114 -10.16 0.74 12.96
C GLU A 114 -10.59 -0.67 12.51
N GLY A 115 -10.44 -0.99 11.22
CA GLY A 115 -10.64 -2.35 10.71
C GLY A 115 -9.69 -3.37 11.34
N LEU A 116 -8.39 -3.05 11.40
CA LEU A 116 -7.36 -3.91 12.01
C LEU A 116 -7.59 -4.09 13.51
N LYS A 117 -7.97 -3.04 14.26
CA LYS A 117 -8.37 -3.15 15.67
C LYS A 117 -9.53 -4.12 15.86
N GLY A 118 -10.55 -4.04 15.00
CA GLY A 118 -11.69 -4.94 15.04
C GLY A 118 -11.30 -6.40 14.82
N LEU A 119 -10.46 -6.66 13.82
CA LEU A 119 -9.93 -7.99 13.53
C LEU A 119 -9.08 -8.54 14.69
N LEU A 120 -8.16 -7.73 15.22
CA LEU A 120 -7.29 -8.11 16.33
C LEU A 120 -8.11 -8.51 17.56
N LYS A 121 -9.09 -7.69 17.94
CA LYS A 121 -9.99 -7.96 19.07
C LYS A 121 -10.79 -9.24 18.90
N ARG A 122 -11.13 -9.63 17.67
CA ARG A 122 -11.81 -10.91 17.40
C ARG A 122 -10.85 -12.08 17.57
N LEU A 123 -9.68 -12.02 16.93
CA LEU A 123 -8.70 -13.09 16.96
C LEU A 123 -8.18 -13.37 18.38
N GLU A 124 -7.94 -12.33 19.18
CA GLU A 124 -7.48 -12.47 20.58
C GLU A 124 -8.56 -13.03 21.53
N LYS A 125 -9.82 -13.12 21.12
CA LYS A 125 -10.90 -13.78 21.90
C LYS A 125 -11.09 -15.25 21.55
N GLU A 126 -10.61 -15.66 20.37
CA GLU A 126 -10.73 -17.03 19.86
C GLU A 126 -9.52 -17.89 20.25
N CYS A 127 -8.43 -17.28 20.73
CA CYS A 127 -7.26 -17.91 21.34
C CYS A 127 -7.42 -18.05 22.86
#